data_AF-A0A060HLB5-F1
#
_entry.id   AF-A0A060HLB5-F1
#
_cell.length_a   1.000
_cell.length_b   1.000
_cell.length_c   1.000
_cell.angle_alpha   90.00
_cell.angle_beta   90.00
_cell.angle_gamma   90.00
#
_symmetry.space_group_name_H-M   'P 1'
#
loop_
_entity.id
_entity.type
_entity.pdbx_description
1 polymer ?
#
loop_
_entity_poly.entity_id
_entity_poly.type
_entity_poly.pdbx_seq_one_letter_code
_entity_poly.pdbx_strand_id
1 'polypeptide(L)'
;MSIPSQARKVKKHFLQYVLCMPLFGGKDKAKFNTVLTDRDDLNEIKKIADHLDEDETVLVVARQSRIKPGGSLTTPNIIFATDKRLIIRDPHSLGLRQSIEDISYDRITSARLDQGVLSSSIILRAPGLSTIAEKKLDGIAMGNDSNEGQIEAIPKDKAEKIVEAINQGIQRSKTPTTTIVNNNQASVADELDKLAKLKDQGVLSEAEFLQMKQELLKKI
;
A
#
# COMPACT_ATOMS: atom_id res chain seq x y z
N MET A 1 13.23 12.48 52.12
CA MET A 1 13.59 12.74 50.71
C MET A 1 12.80 11.76 49.85
N SER A 2 11.51 12.02 49.60
CA SER A 2 10.98 12.86 48.51
C SER A 2 11.20 12.23 47.12
N ILE A 3 10.16 11.53 46.67
CA ILE A 3 9.83 11.08 45.28
C ILE A 3 9.59 12.35 44.40
N PRO A 4 9.52 12.37 43.03
CA PRO A 4 9.09 11.30 42.11
C PRO A 4 9.61 11.30 40.64
N SER A 5 8.92 10.52 39.78
CA SER A 5 8.60 10.81 38.36
C SER A 5 9.66 10.46 37.29
N GLN A 6 9.36 9.87 36.12
CA GLN A 6 8.12 9.50 35.45
C GLN A 6 8.35 8.43 34.38
N ALA A 7 7.33 7.59 34.20
CA ALA A 7 7.00 6.94 32.95
C ALA A 7 6.77 7.97 31.83
N ARG A 8 7.35 7.77 30.64
CA ARG A 8 6.80 8.37 29.42
C ARG A 8 7.17 7.59 28.16
N LYS A 9 6.36 6.56 27.90
CA LYS A 9 5.61 6.37 26.64
C LYS A 9 6.29 6.95 25.40
N VAL A 10 7.13 6.16 24.73
CA VAL A 10 7.62 6.49 23.39
C VAL A 10 6.47 6.24 22.40
N LYS A 11 5.58 7.24 22.27
CA LYS A 11 4.75 7.38 21.08
C LYS A 11 5.70 7.62 19.91
N LYS A 12 5.97 6.60 19.10
CA LYS A 12 6.53 6.79 17.75
C LYS A 12 5.48 7.57 16.95
N HIS A 13 5.65 8.89 16.89
CA HIS A 13 4.97 9.71 15.90
C HIS A 13 5.53 9.36 14.52
N PHE A 14 4.66 8.79 13.70
CA PHE A 14 4.83 8.68 12.26
C PHE A 14 4.71 10.12 11.73
N LEU A 15 5.86 10.79 11.54
CA LEU A 15 5.87 12.08 10.87
C LEU A 15 5.70 11.82 9.37
N GLN A 16 4.50 12.07 8.87
CA GLN A 16 4.23 12.21 7.45
C GLN A 16 4.92 13.49 6.98
N TYR A 17 6.14 13.36 6.43
CA TYR A 17 6.81 14.48 5.79
C TYR A 17 6.21 14.66 4.38
N VAL A 18 5.30 15.62 4.23
CA VAL A 18 4.94 16.15 2.90
C VAL A 18 6.09 17.07 2.48
N LEU A 19 7.04 16.53 1.72
CA LEU A 19 8.20 17.29 1.26
C LEU A 19 7.82 18.17 0.05
N CYS A 20 7.24 19.35 0.31
CA CYS A 20 7.07 20.38 -0.72
C CYS A 20 8.37 21.21 -0.83
N MET A 21 9.28 20.85 -1.75
CA MET A 21 10.47 21.68 -2.04
C MET A 21 10.31 22.46 -3.35
N PRO A 22 10.46 23.80 -3.36
CA PRO A 22 10.58 24.56 -4.58
C PRO A 22 12.05 24.58 -5.04
N LEU A 23 12.39 23.82 -6.08
CA LEU A 23 13.67 23.98 -6.79
C LEU A 23 13.47 24.58 -8.19
N PHE A 24 14.30 25.57 -8.49
CA PHE A 24 14.32 26.39 -9.70
C PHE A 24 14.42 25.56 -10.99
N GLY A 25 13.71 26.00 -12.04
CA GLY A 25 13.94 25.59 -13.43
C GLY A 25 12.80 24.80 -14.08
N GLY A 26 11.91 25.52 -14.78
CA GLY A 26 11.28 25.10 -16.05
C GLY A 26 10.35 23.88 -16.10
N LYS A 27 9.04 24.20 -16.19
CA LYS A 27 7.89 23.44 -16.72
C LYS A 27 7.29 22.37 -15.79
N ASP A 28 6.08 22.68 -15.33
CA ASP A 28 5.07 21.88 -14.63
C ASP A 28 5.58 20.93 -13.55
N LYS A 29 5.57 21.44 -12.31
CA LYS A 29 5.96 20.68 -11.12
C LYS A 29 4.82 19.74 -10.74
N ALA A 30 4.86 18.52 -11.27
CA ALA A 30 4.02 17.44 -10.77
C ALA A 30 4.23 17.30 -9.24
N LYS A 31 3.13 17.35 -8.49
CA LYS A 31 3.12 17.19 -7.04
C LYS A 31 2.96 15.71 -6.73
N PHE A 32 3.80 15.17 -5.85
CA PHE A 32 3.73 13.77 -5.41
C PHE A 32 4.06 13.68 -3.92
N ASN A 33 3.47 12.70 -3.23
CA ASN A 33 3.77 12.44 -1.82
C ASN A 33 4.79 11.30 -1.71
N THR A 34 5.82 11.46 -0.87
CA THR A 34 6.76 10.38 -0.59
C THR A 34 7.41 10.55 0.77
N VAL A 35 7.74 9.43 1.40
CA VAL A 35 8.54 9.37 2.64
C VAL A 35 10.05 9.29 2.36
N LEU A 36 10.44 9.18 1.09
CA LEU A 36 11.83 9.01 0.67
C LEU A 36 12.55 10.36 0.56
N THR A 37 13.81 10.36 0.99
CA THR A 37 14.67 11.56 0.98
C THR A 37 15.87 11.43 0.04
N ASP A 38 16.09 10.25 -0.52
CA ASP A 38 17.19 10.00 -1.46
C ASP A 38 16.97 10.73 -2.79
N ARG A 39 18.01 11.43 -3.27
CA ARG A 39 17.90 12.28 -4.47
C ARG A 39 17.62 11.47 -5.73
N ASP A 40 18.19 10.29 -5.86
CA ASP A 40 17.97 9.47 -7.05
C ASP A 40 16.56 8.91 -7.04
N ASP A 41 16.10 8.39 -5.89
CA ASP A 41 14.73 7.89 -5.75
C ASP A 41 13.71 9.01 -6.06
N LEU A 42 13.94 10.23 -5.57
CA LEU A 42 13.11 11.40 -5.90
C LEU A 42 13.10 11.74 -7.40
N ASN A 43 14.22 11.56 -8.09
CA ASN A 43 14.29 11.79 -9.54
C ASN A 43 13.55 10.72 -10.33
N GLU A 44 13.47 9.48 -9.83
CA GLU A 44 12.66 8.44 -10.45
C GLU A 44 11.17 8.66 -10.19
N ILE A 45 10.77 9.10 -8.98
CA ILE A 45 9.37 9.39 -8.66
C ILE A 45 8.81 10.50 -9.55
N LYS A 46 9.60 11.55 -9.83
CA LYS A 46 9.20 12.62 -10.76
C LYS A 46 8.77 12.11 -12.13
N LYS A 47 9.33 10.99 -12.60
CA LYS A 47 9.03 10.42 -13.92
C LYS A 47 7.69 9.68 -13.97
N ILE A 48 7.11 9.37 -12.81
CA ILE A 48 5.79 8.74 -12.68
C ILE A 48 4.77 9.66 -11.99
N ALA A 49 5.13 10.91 -11.70
CA ALA A 49 4.32 11.79 -10.87
C ALA A 49 2.93 12.07 -11.47
N ASP A 50 2.82 12.12 -12.80
CA ASP A 50 1.54 12.29 -13.51
C ASP A 50 0.64 11.04 -13.47
N HIS A 51 1.15 9.91 -12.97
CA HIS A 51 0.43 8.64 -12.82
C HIS A 51 0.06 8.33 -11.36
N LEU A 52 0.48 9.16 -10.41
CA LEU A 52 0.15 9.03 -8.99
C LEU A 52 -1.13 9.78 -8.67
N ASP A 53 -1.99 9.21 -7.82
CA ASP A 53 -3.11 9.96 -7.28
C ASP A 53 -2.61 11.07 -6.32
N GLU A 54 -3.40 12.14 -6.15
CA GLU A 54 -3.03 13.27 -5.29
C GLU A 54 -2.76 12.88 -3.81
N ASP A 55 -3.44 11.84 -3.34
CA ASP A 55 -3.32 11.27 -1.99
C ASP A 55 -2.41 10.02 -1.94
N GLU A 56 -1.88 9.55 -3.07
CA GLU A 56 -1.01 8.39 -3.14
C GLU A 56 0.42 8.74 -2.67
N THR A 57 0.98 7.91 -1.79
CA THR A 57 2.31 8.11 -1.21
C THR A 57 3.27 7.01 -1.63
N VAL A 58 4.39 7.38 -2.27
CA VAL A 58 5.45 6.43 -2.62
C VAL A 58 6.26 6.09 -1.37
N LEU A 59 6.25 4.79 -1.00
CA LEU A 59 6.92 4.25 0.18
C LEU A 59 8.32 3.73 -0.13
N VAL A 60 8.49 3.05 -1.28
CA VAL A 60 9.75 2.42 -1.66
C VAL A 60 9.98 2.57 -3.16
N VAL A 61 11.22 2.87 -3.55
CA VAL A 61 11.72 2.82 -4.94
C VAL A 61 12.84 1.79 -5.02
N ALA A 62 12.76 0.89 -5.98
CA ALA A 62 13.77 -0.12 -6.25
C ALA A 62 14.08 -0.20 -7.75
N ARG A 63 15.37 -0.15 -8.09
CA ARG A 63 15.86 -0.31 -9.46
C ARG A 63 16.34 -1.75 -9.63
N GLN A 64 15.88 -2.43 -10.67
CA GLN A 64 16.41 -3.76 -11.02
C GLN A 64 17.89 -3.66 -11.37
N SER A 65 18.64 -4.69 -11.00
CA SER A 65 20.08 -4.72 -11.21
C SER A 65 20.43 -4.92 -12.68
N ARG A 66 21.23 -4.02 -13.26
CA ARG A 66 21.67 -4.10 -14.67
C ARG A 66 22.55 -5.32 -15.00
N ILE A 67 23.21 -5.90 -14.00
CA ILE A 67 24.31 -6.87 -14.17
C ILE A 67 23.89 -8.29 -13.74
N LYS A 68 22.66 -8.46 -13.22
CA LYS A 68 22.20 -9.75 -12.66
C LYS A 68 21.24 -10.44 -13.64
N PRO A 69 21.20 -11.78 -13.66
CA PRO A 69 20.20 -12.50 -14.45
C PRO A 69 18.79 -12.01 -14.08
N GLY A 70 17.95 -11.79 -15.09
CA GLY A 70 16.61 -11.19 -14.94
C GLY A 70 16.57 -9.66 -14.95
N GLY A 71 17.73 -8.97 -14.99
CA GLY A 71 17.81 -7.52 -15.14
C GLY A 71 18.26 -7.07 -16.54
N SER A 72 18.07 -5.78 -16.84
CA SER A 72 18.38 -5.20 -18.17
C SER A 72 19.70 -4.44 -18.16
N LEU A 73 20.64 -4.83 -19.03
CA LEU A 73 21.94 -4.16 -19.20
C LEU A 73 21.79 -2.72 -19.73
N THR A 74 20.72 -2.43 -20.46
CA THR A 74 20.51 -1.14 -21.12
C THR A 74 19.53 -0.25 -20.34
N THR A 75 18.45 -0.83 -19.83
CA THR A 75 17.28 -0.10 -19.32
C THR A 75 16.62 -0.89 -18.17
N PRO A 76 17.16 -0.80 -16.94
CA PRO A 76 16.61 -1.55 -15.81
C PRO A 76 15.23 -1.03 -15.40
N ASN A 77 14.33 -1.94 -15.05
CA ASN A 77 12.98 -1.56 -14.62
C ASN A 77 13.03 -0.99 -13.21
N ILE A 78 12.05 -0.15 -12.91
CA ILE A 78 11.95 0.54 -11.63
C ILE A 78 10.61 0.20 -11.03
N ILE A 79 10.65 -0.34 -9.82
CA ILE A 79 9.50 -0.73 -9.04
C ILE A 79 9.28 0.33 -7.97
N PHE A 80 8.05 0.83 -7.92
CA PHE A 80 7.57 1.75 -6.91
C PHE A 80 6.50 1.03 -6.09
N ALA A 81 6.71 0.92 -4.79
CA ALA A 81 5.67 0.50 -3.87
C ALA A 81 5.04 1.74 -3.24
N THR A 82 3.75 1.93 -3.46
CA THR A 82 2.97 3.01 -2.85
C THR A 82 2.18 2.47 -1.66
N ASP A 83 1.34 3.29 -1.06
CA ASP A 83 0.38 2.86 -0.05
C ASP A 83 -0.88 2.19 -0.64
N LYS A 84 -1.07 2.26 -1.97
CA LYS A 84 -2.24 1.72 -2.70
C LYS A 84 -1.93 0.55 -3.62
N ARG A 85 -0.77 0.56 -4.31
CA ARG A 85 -0.43 -0.40 -5.37
C ARG A 85 1.07 -0.51 -5.62
N LEU A 86 1.46 -1.52 -6.39
CA LEU A 86 2.77 -1.56 -7.04
C LEU A 86 2.68 -0.87 -8.39
N ILE A 87 3.68 -0.06 -8.72
CA ILE A 87 3.86 0.50 -10.05
C ILE A 87 5.20 0.01 -10.58
N ILE A 88 5.18 -0.58 -11.77
CA ILE A 88 6.36 -1.07 -12.47
C ILE A 88 6.52 -0.21 -13.71
N ARG A 89 7.66 0.49 -13.79
CA ARG A 89 8.03 1.29 -14.94
C ARG A 89 9.11 0.55 -15.73
N ASP A 90 8.78 0.24 -16.98
CA ASP A 90 9.71 -0.32 -17.95
C ASP A 90 10.07 0.71 -19.03
N PRO A 91 11.30 1.20 -19.06
CA PRO A 91 11.79 2.02 -20.15
C PRO A 91 12.26 1.15 -21.35
N HIS A 92 11.40 0.96 -22.34
CA HIS A 92 11.75 0.30 -23.60
C HIS A 92 12.46 1.22 -24.62
N SER A 93 13.04 0.60 -25.65
CA SER A 93 13.69 1.31 -26.78
C SER A 93 14.74 2.33 -26.33
N LEU A 94 15.64 1.95 -25.41
CA LEU A 94 16.65 2.83 -24.79
C LEU A 94 16.04 4.04 -24.04
N GLY A 95 14.80 3.91 -23.55
CA GLY A 95 14.09 4.95 -22.82
C GLY A 95 13.26 5.91 -23.67
N LEU A 96 13.17 5.68 -24.99
CA LEU A 96 12.31 6.45 -25.90
C LEU A 96 10.82 6.16 -25.70
N ARG A 97 10.49 4.96 -25.22
CA ARG A 97 9.14 4.55 -24.87
C ARG A 97 9.14 3.99 -23.46
N GLN A 98 8.01 4.12 -22.77
CA GLN A 98 7.88 3.64 -21.40
C GLN A 98 6.54 2.94 -21.25
N SER A 99 6.55 1.74 -20.69
CA SER A 99 5.35 1.09 -20.19
C SER A 99 5.27 1.33 -18.68
N ILE A 100 4.08 1.66 -18.20
CA ILE A 100 3.79 1.81 -16.78
C ILE A 100 2.64 0.88 -16.47
N GLU A 101 2.88 -0.01 -15.53
CA GLU A 101 1.97 -1.08 -15.16
C GLU A 101 1.71 -1.01 -13.67
N ASP A 102 0.44 -1.04 -13.29
CA ASP A 102 0.06 -0.93 -11.90
C ASP A 102 -0.73 -2.16 -11.41
N ILE A 103 -0.39 -2.63 -10.22
CA ILE A 103 -0.97 -3.81 -9.58
C ILE A 103 -1.47 -3.41 -8.21
N SER A 104 -2.78 -3.23 -8.11
CA SER A 104 -3.47 -2.93 -6.86
C SER A 104 -3.33 -4.05 -5.83
N TYR A 105 -3.19 -3.67 -4.55
CA TYR A 105 -2.95 -4.62 -3.47
C TYR A 105 -4.15 -5.53 -3.17
N ASP A 106 -5.37 -5.13 -3.51
CA ASP A 106 -6.59 -5.95 -3.41
C ASP A 106 -6.56 -7.17 -4.35
N ARG A 107 -5.88 -7.05 -5.50
CA ARG A 107 -5.73 -8.15 -6.47
C ARG A 107 -4.64 -9.14 -6.07
N ILE A 108 -3.73 -8.77 -5.16
CA ILE A 108 -2.62 -9.62 -4.73
C ILE A 108 -3.10 -10.48 -3.56
N THR A 109 -3.00 -11.80 -3.73
CA THR A 109 -3.34 -12.77 -2.69
C THR A 109 -2.24 -12.86 -1.65
N SER A 110 -0.97 -12.90 -2.08
CA SER A 110 0.21 -12.93 -1.22
C SER A 110 1.47 -12.43 -1.94
N ALA A 111 2.44 -11.96 -1.16
CA ALA A 111 3.78 -11.62 -1.62
C ALA A 111 4.84 -12.28 -0.74
N ARG A 112 5.86 -12.89 -1.36
CA ARG A 112 6.97 -13.57 -0.70
C ARG A 112 8.30 -13.07 -1.22
N LEU A 113 9.28 -13.05 -0.34
CA LEU A 113 10.67 -12.79 -0.69
C LEU A 113 11.38 -14.12 -0.95
N ASP A 114 12.04 -14.21 -2.10
CA ASP A 114 13.00 -15.26 -2.39
C ASP A 114 14.41 -14.66 -2.39
N GLN A 115 15.24 -15.05 -1.41
CA GLN A 115 16.58 -14.49 -1.22
C GLN A 115 17.60 -15.30 -2.02
N GLY A 116 18.00 -14.78 -3.18
CA GLY A 116 19.16 -15.29 -3.90
C GLY A 116 20.49 -14.85 -3.28
N VAL A 117 21.58 -15.46 -3.75
CA VAL A 117 22.94 -15.14 -3.27
C VAL A 117 23.29 -13.68 -3.55
N LEU A 118 22.98 -13.19 -4.75
CA LEU A 118 23.38 -11.85 -5.21
C LEU A 118 22.26 -10.82 -5.15
N SER A 119 21.03 -11.20 -5.44
CA SER A 119 19.83 -10.35 -5.39
C SER A 119 18.66 -11.12 -4.81
N SER A 120 17.59 -10.41 -4.50
CA SER A 120 16.32 -11.02 -4.13
C SER A 120 15.36 -10.98 -5.32
N SER A 121 14.47 -11.96 -5.33
CA SER A 121 13.29 -11.99 -6.18
C SER A 121 12.05 -11.83 -5.31
N ILE A 122 11.02 -11.19 -5.84
CA ILE A 122 9.73 -11.04 -5.17
C ILE A 122 8.72 -11.90 -5.92
N ILE A 123 8.15 -12.89 -5.23
CA ILE A 123 7.12 -13.77 -5.79
C ILE A 123 5.76 -13.20 -5.38
N LEU A 124 4.99 -12.77 -6.37
CA LEU A 124 3.63 -12.28 -6.21
C LEU A 124 2.66 -13.36 -6.65
N ARG A 125 1.62 -13.58 -5.86
CA ARG A 125 0.50 -14.45 -6.22
C ARG A 125 -0.74 -13.61 -6.41
N ALA A 126 -1.31 -13.64 -7.62
CA ALA A 126 -2.57 -12.98 -7.94
C ALA A 126 -3.31 -13.78 -9.03
N PRO A 127 -4.65 -13.88 -8.97
CA PRO A 127 -5.42 -14.55 -10.01
C PRO A 127 -5.17 -13.90 -11.39
N GLY A 128 -4.82 -14.71 -12.38
CA GLY A 128 -4.57 -14.23 -13.75
C GLY A 128 -3.25 -13.49 -13.95
N LEU A 129 -2.35 -13.50 -12.96
CA LEU A 129 -1.02 -12.88 -13.08
C LEU A 129 -0.14 -13.58 -14.13
N SER A 130 -0.35 -14.88 -14.39
CA SER A 130 0.34 -15.56 -15.49
C SER A 130 0.07 -14.91 -16.83
N THR A 131 -1.18 -14.52 -17.11
CA THR A 131 -1.53 -13.91 -18.40
C THR A 131 -0.84 -12.55 -18.60
N ILE A 132 -0.49 -11.88 -17.51
CA ILE A 132 0.25 -10.63 -17.50
C ILE A 132 1.74 -10.93 -17.79
N ALA A 133 2.32 -11.93 -17.11
CA ALA A 133 3.70 -12.36 -17.33
C ALA A 133 3.93 -13.04 -18.70
N GLU A 134 2.96 -13.82 -19.22
CA GLU A 134 2.99 -14.48 -20.53
C GLU A 134 3.05 -13.50 -21.69
N LYS A 135 2.43 -12.32 -21.53
CA LYS A 135 2.53 -11.22 -22.51
C LYS A 135 3.94 -10.63 -22.61
N LYS A 136 4.94 -11.21 -21.93
CA LYS A 136 6.27 -10.65 -21.72
C LYS A 136 6.15 -9.22 -21.21
N LEU A 137 5.37 -9.05 -20.15
CA LEU A 137 5.40 -7.79 -19.43
C LEU A 137 6.76 -7.71 -18.74
N ASP A 138 7.67 -7.01 -19.38
CA ASP A 138 9.06 -6.91 -18.97
C ASP A 138 9.11 -6.33 -17.53
N GLY A 139 9.74 -7.07 -16.63
CA GLY A 139 9.77 -6.80 -15.19
C GLY A 139 9.02 -7.81 -14.32
N ILE A 140 8.11 -8.61 -14.89
CA ILE A 140 7.49 -9.76 -14.21
C ILE A 140 7.74 -11.03 -15.02
N ALA A 141 8.59 -11.91 -14.49
CA ALA A 141 8.82 -13.24 -15.01
C ALA A 141 7.72 -14.23 -14.58
N MET A 142 7.61 -15.33 -15.33
CA MET A 142 6.70 -16.41 -14.97
C MET A 142 7.15 -17.11 -13.70
N GLY A 143 6.24 -17.25 -12.73
CA GLY A 143 6.46 -18.06 -11.55
C GLY A 143 6.29 -19.55 -11.83
N ASN A 144 6.37 -20.35 -10.76
CA ASN A 144 6.20 -21.82 -10.86
C ASN A 144 4.74 -22.24 -11.06
N ASP A 145 3.78 -21.36 -10.76
CA ASP A 145 2.35 -21.59 -10.84
C ASP A 145 1.71 -20.57 -11.80
N SER A 146 0.62 -20.97 -12.46
CA SER A 146 -0.27 -20.13 -13.26
C SER A 146 -0.81 -18.88 -12.58
N ASN A 147 -0.69 -18.73 -11.27
CA ASN A 147 -1.08 -17.51 -10.57
C ASN A 147 0.10 -16.78 -9.93
N GLU A 148 1.34 -17.16 -10.28
CA GLU A 148 2.55 -16.56 -9.75
C GLU A 148 3.31 -15.76 -10.81
N GLY A 149 3.72 -14.56 -10.41
CA GLY A 149 4.64 -13.70 -11.14
C GLY A 149 5.84 -13.39 -10.26
N GLN A 150 7.02 -13.30 -10.86
CA GLN A 150 8.28 -13.08 -10.17
C GLN A 150 8.96 -11.81 -10.65
N ILE A 151 9.25 -10.90 -9.72
CA ILE A 151 10.07 -9.71 -10.00
C ILE A 151 11.50 -10.04 -9.58
N GLU A 152 12.41 -10.12 -10.55
CA GLU A 152 13.79 -10.54 -10.30
C GLU A 152 14.75 -9.37 -10.10
N ALA A 153 15.98 -9.71 -9.70
CA ALA A 153 17.11 -8.79 -9.68
C ALA A 153 16.93 -7.54 -8.78
N ILE A 154 16.14 -7.64 -7.71
CA ILE A 154 15.90 -6.53 -6.77
C ILE A 154 17.00 -6.51 -5.68
N PRO A 155 17.53 -5.32 -5.30
CA PRO A 155 18.39 -5.18 -4.14
C PRO A 155 17.71 -5.71 -2.87
N LYS A 156 18.43 -6.51 -2.06
CA LYS A 156 17.82 -7.26 -0.94
C LYS A 156 17.11 -6.36 0.07
N ASP A 157 17.75 -5.24 0.41
CA ASP A 157 17.23 -4.23 1.34
C ASP A 157 15.93 -3.57 0.86
N LYS A 158 15.81 -3.35 -0.46
CA LYS A 158 14.60 -2.80 -1.07
C LYS A 158 13.54 -3.87 -1.25
N ALA A 159 13.92 -5.10 -1.58
CA ALA A 159 12.99 -6.21 -1.79
C ALA A 159 12.21 -6.53 -0.50
N GLU A 160 12.89 -6.55 0.65
CA GLU A 160 12.26 -6.73 1.96
C GLU A 160 11.19 -5.65 2.22
N LYS A 161 11.54 -4.38 2.01
CA LYS A 161 10.61 -3.26 2.20
C LYS A 161 9.43 -3.29 1.24
N ILE A 162 9.65 -3.73 -0.01
CA ILE A 162 8.56 -3.89 -0.98
C ILE A 162 7.59 -4.98 -0.53
N VAL A 163 8.10 -6.16 -0.13
CA VAL A 163 7.26 -7.27 0.36
C VAL A 163 6.47 -6.84 1.60
N GLU A 164 7.10 -6.08 2.51
CA GLU A 164 6.41 -5.51 3.67
C GLU A 164 5.28 -4.56 3.24
N ALA A 165 5.57 -3.60 2.35
CA ALA A 165 4.57 -2.65 1.84
C ALA A 165 3.39 -3.36 1.18
N ILE A 166 3.65 -4.37 0.34
CA ILE A 166 2.60 -5.18 -0.30
C ILE A 166 1.75 -5.89 0.76
N ASN A 167 2.38 -6.60 1.70
CA ASN A 167 1.64 -7.35 2.71
C ASN A 167 0.81 -6.45 3.63
N GLN A 168 1.30 -5.23 3.94
CA GLN A 168 0.51 -4.22 4.64
C GLN A 168 -0.66 -3.71 3.78
N GLY A 169 -0.42 -3.47 2.50
CA GLY A 169 -1.45 -3.09 1.53
C GLY A 169 -2.56 -4.13 1.41
N ILE A 170 -2.21 -5.40 1.23
CA ILE A 170 -3.16 -6.53 1.17
C ILE A 170 -4.02 -6.58 2.43
N GLN A 171 -3.41 -6.39 3.61
CA GLN A 171 -4.14 -6.37 4.89
C GLN A 171 -5.12 -5.19 4.97
N ARG A 172 -4.71 -4.00 4.54
CA ARG A 172 -5.59 -2.82 4.48
C ARG A 172 -6.75 -3.04 3.53
N SER A 173 -6.53 -3.67 2.37
CA SER A 173 -7.59 -3.95 1.39
C SER A 173 -8.57 -5.03 1.85
N LYS A 174 -8.10 -6.04 2.60
CA LYS A 174 -8.93 -7.13 3.14
C LYS A 174 -9.70 -6.73 4.39
N THR A 175 -9.19 -5.76 5.14
CA THR A 175 -9.94 -5.18 6.25
C THR A 175 -10.93 -4.21 5.62
N PRO A 176 -12.25 -4.44 5.68
CA PRO A 176 -13.19 -3.40 5.29
C PRO A 176 -12.85 -2.19 6.15
N THR A 177 -12.34 -1.14 5.53
CA THR A 177 -12.16 0.16 6.16
C THR A 177 -13.52 0.51 6.74
N THR A 178 -13.70 0.25 8.03
CA THR A 178 -14.76 0.86 8.80
C THR A 178 -14.31 2.30 8.88
N THR A 179 -14.70 3.06 7.87
CA THR A 179 -14.45 4.49 7.81
C THR A 179 -15.02 5.02 9.10
N ILE A 180 -14.15 5.46 10.01
CA ILE A 180 -14.52 6.30 11.13
C ILE A 180 -14.85 7.67 10.52
N VAL A 181 -15.95 7.72 9.77
CA VAL A 181 -16.72 8.93 9.55
C VAL A 181 -17.56 9.05 10.80
N ASN A 182 -17.47 10.17 11.51
CA ASN A 182 -18.21 10.47 12.74
C ASN A 182 -19.58 9.79 12.78
N ASN A 183 -19.63 8.65 13.44
CA ASN A 183 -20.67 7.65 13.24
C ASN A 183 -21.82 7.80 14.24
N ASN A 184 -22.15 9.02 14.65
CA ASN A 184 -23.18 9.17 15.69
C ASN A 184 -24.59 8.84 15.17
N GLN A 185 -24.80 8.81 13.84
CA GLN A 185 -26.11 8.46 13.26
C GLN A 185 -26.18 7.01 12.74
N ALA A 186 -25.09 6.43 12.20
CA ALA A 186 -25.11 5.01 11.82
C ALA A 186 -24.85 4.06 13.02
N SER A 187 -24.08 4.49 14.04
CA SER A 187 -23.93 3.72 15.30
C SER A 187 -25.26 3.58 16.03
N VAL A 188 -26.09 4.63 16.06
CA VAL A 188 -27.40 4.57 16.74
C VAL A 188 -28.36 3.64 16.00
N ALA A 189 -28.33 3.59 14.67
CA ALA A 189 -29.14 2.63 13.90
C ALA A 189 -28.73 1.18 14.19
N ASP A 190 -27.43 0.89 14.19
CA ASP A 190 -26.90 -0.45 14.51
C ASP A 190 -27.17 -0.88 15.96
N GLU A 191 -27.17 0.08 16.90
CA GLU A 191 -27.51 -0.15 18.31
C GLU A 191 -29.01 -0.43 18.50
N LEU A 192 -29.88 0.28 17.77
CA LEU A 192 -31.34 0.03 17.77
C LEU A 192 -31.67 -1.37 17.22
N ASP A 193 -30.97 -1.82 16.18
CA ASP A 193 -31.15 -3.17 15.62
C ASP A 193 -30.69 -4.27 16.59
N LYS A 194 -29.64 -4.04 17.38
CA LYS A 194 -29.21 -4.97 18.42
C LYS A 194 -30.22 -5.04 19.57
N LEU A 195 -30.76 -3.89 19.99
CA LEU A 195 -31.81 -3.86 21.02
C LEU A 195 -33.08 -4.58 20.55
N ALA A 196 -33.48 -4.42 19.30
CA ALA A 196 -34.64 -5.13 18.73
C ALA A 196 -34.44 -6.65 18.78
N LYS A 197 -33.25 -7.14 18.39
CA LYS A 197 -32.89 -8.57 18.48
C LYS A 197 -32.93 -9.10 19.91
N LEU A 198 -32.49 -8.33 20.90
CA LEU A 198 -32.52 -8.74 22.31
C LEU A 198 -33.94 -8.82 22.88
N LYS A 199 -34.85 -7.95 22.42
CA LYS A 199 -36.28 -8.00 22.74
C LYS A 199 -36.95 -9.21 22.09
N ASP A 200 -36.66 -9.49 20.82
CA ASP A 200 -37.21 -10.64 20.10
C ASP A 200 -36.69 -11.98 20.66
N GLN A 201 -35.48 -11.99 21.22
CA GLN A 201 -34.91 -13.13 21.95
C GLN A 201 -35.48 -13.29 23.38
N GLY A 202 -36.35 -12.38 23.83
CA GLY A 202 -36.95 -12.42 25.17
C GLY A 202 -35.96 -12.12 26.30
N VAL A 203 -34.79 -11.56 25.98
CA VAL A 203 -33.76 -11.18 26.97
C VAL A 203 -34.13 -9.87 27.66
N LEU A 204 -34.87 -8.99 26.97
CA LEU A 204 -35.39 -7.73 27.49
C LEU A 204 -36.92 -7.75 27.52
N SER A 205 -37.50 -7.22 28.59
CA SER A 205 -38.93 -6.95 28.63
C SER A 205 -39.31 -5.74 27.76
N GLU A 206 -40.58 -5.66 27.34
CA GLU A 206 -41.05 -4.59 26.46
C GLU A 206 -40.90 -3.19 27.11
N ALA A 207 -41.02 -3.10 28.42
CA ALA A 207 -40.82 -1.86 29.17
C ALA A 207 -39.34 -1.41 29.17
N GLU A 208 -38.40 -2.34 29.34
CA GLU A 208 -36.96 -2.04 29.34
C GLU A 208 -36.46 -1.63 27.96
N PHE A 209 -36.97 -2.29 26.92
CA PHE A 209 -36.68 -1.94 25.52
C PHE A 209 -37.09 -0.49 25.20
N LEU A 210 -38.28 -0.07 25.63
CA LEU A 210 -38.78 1.29 25.39
C LEU A 210 -37.93 2.36 26.09
N GLN A 211 -37.47 2.10 27.33
CA GLN A 211 -36.61 3.02 28.07
C GLN A 211 -35.25 3.20 27.37
N MET A 212 -34.60 2.10 26.98
CA MET A 212 -33.30 2.14 26.31
C MET A 212 -33.38 2.79 24.92
N LYS A 213 -34.46 2.52 24.17
CA LYS A 213 -34.74 3.18 22.88
C LYS A 213 -34.87 4.70 23.03
N GLN A 214 -35.58 5.16 24.06
CA GLN A 214 -35.73 6.60 24.32
C GLN A 214 -34.42 7.26 24.75
N GLU A 215 -33.57 6.56 25.51
CA GLU A 215 -32.26 7.09 25.91
C GLU A 215 -31.31 7.25 24.71
N LEU A 216 -31.31 6.29 23.78
CA LEU A 216 -30.51 6.37 22.56
C LEU A 216 -30.96 7.49 21.63
N LEU A 217 -32.27 7.69 21.46
CA LEU A 217 -32.81 8.77 20.64
C LEU A 217 -32.51 10.17 21.21
N LYS A 218 -32.27 10.30 22.52
CA LYS A 218 -31.88 11.57 23.15
C LYS A 218 -30.39 11.93 22.97
N LYS A 219 -29.56 10.98 22.51
CA LYS A 219 -28.11 11.19 22.27
C LYS A 219 -27.81 11.67 20.83
N ILE A 220 -28.84 11.79 20.01
CA ILE A 220 -28.83 12.46 18.69
C ILE A 220 -29.17 13.93 18.90
#